data_AF-A0A3C1B785-F1
#
_entry.id   AF-A0A3C1B785-F1
#
_cell.length_a   1.000
_cell.length_b   1.000
_cell.length_c   1.000
_cell.angle_alpha   90.00
_cell.angle_beta   90.00
_cell.angle_gamma   90.00
#
_symmetry.space_group_name_H-M   'P 1'
#
loop_
_entity.id
_entity.type
_entity.pdbx_description
1 polymer ?
#
loop_
_entity_poly.entity_id
_entity_poly.type
_entity_poly.pdbx_seq_one_letter_code
_entity_poly.pdbx_strand_id
1 'polypeptide(L)' 'LFSLKLGRSTMGYYRDLRLDKARNLLTNSPLSLTEIGLATGFSSASHFSRVFREYFGRAPSEFR' A
#
# COMPACT_ATOMS: atom_id res chain seq x y z
N LEU A 1 -22.99 0.37 8.50
CA LEU A 1 -22.78 -1.09 8.71
C LEU A 1 -21.29 -1.45 8.87
N PHE A 2 -20.42 -1.15 7.90
CA PHE A 2 -18.99 -1.54 7.97
C PHE A 2 -18.19 -0.81 9.08
N SER A 3 -18.28 0.51 9.16
CA SER A 3 -17.64 1.33 10.21
C SER A 3 -18.16 1.01 11.61
N LEU A 4 -19.42 0.57 11.73
CA LEU A 4 -20.05 0.19 12.99
C LEU A 4 -19.52 -1.15 13.54
N LYS A 5 -18.96 -2.02 12.68
CA LYS A 5 -18.41 -3.33 13.03
C LYS A 5 -16.88 -3.33 13.20
N LEU A 6 -16.16 -2.41 12.53
CA LEU A 6 -14.69 -2.41 12.45
C LEU A 6 -14.03 -1.15 13.04
N GLY A 7 -14.80 -0.13 13.44
CA GLY A 7 -14.26 1.11 14.02
C GLY A 7 -13.45 1.97 13.04
N ARG A 8 -13.41 1.61 11.75
CA ARG A 8 -12.68 2.34 10.68
C ARG A 8 -13.54 2.51 9.44
N SER A 9 -13.22 3.53 8.64
CA SER A 9 -13.88 3.72 7.34
C SER A 9 -13.53 2.59 6.37
N THR A 10 -14.47 2.26 5.49
CA THR A 10 -14.28 1.28 4.40
C THR A 10 -13.05 1.61 3.56
N MET A 11 -12.89 2.88 3.21
CA MET A 11 -11.77 3.38 2.42
C MET A 11 -10.42 3.23 3.14
N GLY A 12 -10.38 3.46 4.46
CA GLY A 12 -9.19 3.24 5.26
C GLY A 12 -8.77 1.78 5.25
N TYR A 13 -9.72 0.87 5.53
CA TYR A 13 -9.44 -0.56 5.51
C TYR A 13 -8.98 -1.06 4.13
N TYR A 14 -9.63 -0.61 3.06
CA TYR A 14 -9.25 -1.01 1.70
C TYR A 14 -7.85 -0.52 1.34
N ARG A 15 -7.46 0.68 1.80
CA ARG A 15 -6.09 1.18 1.63
C ARG A 15 -5.08 0.31 2.36
N ASP A 16 -5.37 -0.13 3.58
CA ASP A 16 -4.49 -1.02 4.35
C ASP A 16 -4.24 -2.34 3.58
N LEU A 17 -5.30 -2.95 3.05
CA LEU A 17 -5.19 -4.18 2.23
C LEU A 17 -4.30 -3.99 0.99
N ARG A 18 -4.42 -2.84 0.32
CA ARG A 18 -3.58 -2.50 -0.84
C ARG A 18 -2.12 -2.37 -0.46
N LEU A 19 -1.82 -1.78 0.71
CA LEU A 19 -0.46 -1.61 1.22
C LEU A 19 0.16 -2.95 1.63
N ASP A 20 -0.61 -3.84 2.25
CA ASP A 20 -0.15 -5.20 2.55
C ASP A 20 0.20 -5.99 1.30
N LYS A 21 -0.63 -5.88 0.25
CA LYS A 21 -0.32 -6.49 -1.05
C LYS A 21 0.94 -5.90 -1.67
N ALA A 22 1.12 -4.59 -1.57
CA ALA A 22 2.31 -3.92 -2.10
C ALA A 22 3.59 -4.40 -1.41
N ARG A 23 3.56 -4.55 -0.08
CA ARG A 23 4.69 -5.11 0.70
C ARG A 23 5.06 -6.51 0.23
N ASN A 24 4.07 -7.37 -0.03
CA ASN A 24 4.32 -8.71 -0.55
C ASN A 24 4.97 -8.68 -1.95
N LEU A 25 4.57 -7.76 -2.82
CA LEU A 25 5.17 -7.61 -4.15
C LEU A 25 6.60 -7.05 -4.09
N LEU A 26 6.90 -6.14 -3.15
CA LEU A 26 8.25 -5.60 -2.96
C LEU A 26 9.26 -6.70 -2.65
N THR A 27 8.88 -7.67 -1.82
CA THR A 27 9.80 -8.74 -1.37
C THR A 27 9.80 -9.96 -2.29
N ASN A 28 8.72 -10.21 -3.03
CA ASN A 28 8.53 -11.47 -3.77
C ASN A 28 8.38 -11.29 -5.30
N SER A 29 8.63 -10.10 -5.85
CA SER A 29 8.53 -9.87 -7.29
C SER A 29 9.64 -8.95 -7.81
N PRO A 30 10.01 -9.06 -9.10
CA PRO A 30 11.01 -8.17 -9.71
C PRO A 30 10.45 -6.79 -10.08
N LEU A 31 9.16 -6.53 -9.82
CA LEU A 31 8.47 -5.30 -10.23
C LEU A 31 9.17 -4.04 -9.67
N SER A 32 9.13 -2.99 -10.47
CA SER A 32 9.54 -1.64 -10.05
C SER A 32 8.52 -1.03 -9.08
N LEU A 33 8.95 -0.01 -8.32
CA LEU A 33 8.04 0.71 -7.42
C LEU A 33 6.83 1.32 -8.14
N THR A 34 7.02 1.73 -9.39
CA THR A 34 5.94 2.27 -10.22
C THR A 34 4.93 1.20 -10.58
N GLU A 35 5.38 0.03 -11.03
CA GLU A 35 4.51 -1.11 -11.36
C GLU A 35 3.77 -1.61 -10.12
N ILE A 36 4.43 -1.69 -8.96
CA ILE A 36 3.80 -2.09 -7.69
C ILE A 36 2.73 -1.08 -7.28
N GLY A 37 3.01 0.22 -7.40
CA GLY A 37 2.03 1.27 -7.15
C GLY A 37 0.78 1.10 -8.03
N LEU A 38 0.97 0.91 -9.33
CA LEU A 38 -0.14 0.70 -10.28
C LEU A 38 -0.91 -0.60 -10.00
N ALA A 39 -0.20 -1.72 -9.79
CA ALA A 39 -0.79 -3.03 -9.51
C ALA A 39 -1.61 -3.06 -8.21
N THR A 40 -1.25 -2.20 -7.25
CA THR A 40 -2.00 -2.02 -6.00
C THR A 40 -2.97 -0.84 -6.04
N GLY A 41 -3.22 -0.26 -7.22
CA GLY A 41 -4.28 0.72 -7.50
C GLY A 41 -3.94 2.17 -7.17
N PHE A 42 -2.66 2.51 -6.96
CA PHE A 42 -2.23 3.89 -6.73
C PHE A 42 -2.03 4.61 -8.06
N SER A 43 -2.43 5.88 -8.09
CA SER A 43 -2.34 6.72 -9.29
C SER A 43 -0.92 7.15 -9.66
N SER A 44 0.03 7.09 -8.71
CA SER A 44 1.44 7.40 -8.97
C SER A 44 2.37 6.73 -7.95
N ALA A 45 3.63 6.51 -8.36
CA ALA A 45 4.68 5.96 -7.51
C ALA A 45 4.98 6.87 -6.30
N SER A 46 4.94 8.19 -6.48
CA SER A 46 5.16 9.16 -5.40
C SER A 46 4.05 9.11 -4.35
N HIS A 47 2.78 9.03 -4.79
CA HIS A 47 1.65 8.89 -3.87
C HIS A 47 1.72 7.56 -3.11
N PHE A 48 1.99 6.47 -3.82
CA PHE A 48 2.23 5.17 -3.22
C PHE A 48 3.34 5.23 -2.16
N SER A 49 4.51 5.78 -2.51
CA SER A 49 5.66 5.79 -1.61
C SER A 49 5.42 6.60 -0.34
N ARG A 50 4.72 7.73 -0.45
CA ARG A 50 4.33 8.55 0.70
C ARG A 50 3.40 7.77 1.64
N VAL A 51 2.31 7.23 1.11
CA VAL A 51 1.30 6.51 1.90
C VAL A 51 1.88 5.22 2.50
N PHE A 52 2.72 4.51 1.75
CA PHE A 52 3.40 3.32 2.24
C PHE A 52 4.33 3.63 3.41
N ARG A 53 5.12 4.71 3.32
CA ARG A 53 5.98 5.14 4.43
C ARG A 53 5.18 5.61 5.64
N GLU A 54 4.08 6.32 5.43
CA GLU A 54 3.16 6.72 6.52
C GLU A 54 2.60 5.49 7.25
N TYR A 55 2.37 4.38 6.55
CA TYR A 55 1.78 3.16 7.12
C TYR A 55 2.81 2.21 7.76
N PHE A 56 3.95 1.96 7.10
CA PHE A 56 4.97 1.01 7.55
C PHE A 56 6.18 1.66 8.25
N GLY A 57 6.23 2.99 8.30
CA GLY A 57 7.33 3.76 8.90
C GLY A 57 8.62 3.82 8.07
N ARG A 58 8.68 3.12 6.93
CA ARG A 58 9.87 2.96 6.09
C ARG A 58 9.51 3.08 4.61
N ALA A 59 10.43 3.59 3.80
CA ALA A 59 10.17 3.77 2.37
C ALA A 59 10.06 2.40 1.65
N PRO A 60 9.25 2.28 0.58
CA PRO A 60 9.14 1.03 -0.18
C PRO A 60 10.47 0.46 -0.66
N SER A 61 11.41 1.33 -1.03
CA SER A 61 12.75 0.97 -1.48
C SER A 61 13.60 0.28 -0.40
N GLU A 62 13.28 0.46 0.87
CA GLU A 62 13.99 -0.17 1.99
C GLU A 62 13.52 -1.60 2.31
N PHE A 63 12.41 -2.03 1.69
CA PHE A 63 11.89 -3.40 1.80
C PHE A 63 12.33 -4.29 0.64
N ARG A 64 13.05 -3.73 -0.34
CA ARG A 64 13.52 -4.45 -1.51
C ARG A 64 14.83 -5.16 -1.24
#